data_AF-A0A447ITR0-F1
#
_entry.id   AF-A0A447ITR0-F1
#
_cell.length_a   1.000
_cell.length_b   1.000
_cell.length_c   1.000
_cell.angle_alpha   90.00
_cell.angle_beta   90.00
_cell.angle_gamma   90.00
#
_symmetry.space_group_name_H-M   'P 1'
#
loop_
_entity.id
_entity.type
_entity.pdbx_description
1 polymer ?
#
loop_
_entity_poly.entity_id
_entity_poly.type
_entity_poly.pdbx_seq_one_letter_code
_entity_poly.pdbx_strand_id
1 'polypeptide(L)'
;MTVKSSISLSAEQHAFARAQVKDGSFPSVSAVVQHGLELLRQKSEGERAERAALKALLEERAKGAFVGAATMRSRLDSFTAARRRADRDAD
;
A
#
# COMPACT_ATOMS: atom_id res chain seq x y z
N MET A 1 -26.84 9.46 -1.96
CA MET A 1 -27.89 8.62 -2.56
C MET A 1 -27.44 7.17 -2.54
N THR A 2 -28.31 6.23 -2.19
CA THR A 2 -28.03 4.79 -2.22
C THR A 2 -28.88 4.13 -3.30
N VAL A 3 -28.25 3.40 -4.23
CA VAL A 3 -28.94 2.61 -5.26
C VAL A 3 -29.23 1.22 -4.70
N LYS A 4 -30.48 0.75 -4.82
CA LYS A 4 -30.83 -0.63 -4.48
C LYS A 4 -30.53 -1.52 -5.68
N SER A 5 -29.59 -2.42 -5.52
CA SER A 5 -29.21 -3.42 -6.52
C SER A 5 -29.51 -4.82 -5.99
N SER A 6 -30.12 -5.65 -6.82
CA SER A 6 -30.27 -7.08 -6.52
C SER A 6 -28.95 -7.78 -6.87
N ILE A 7 -28.34 -8.44 -5.89
CA ILE A 7 -27.06 -9.15 -6.05
C ILE A 7 -27.19 -10.57 -5.51
N SER A 8 -26.57 -11.52 -6.20
CA SER A 8 -26.45 -12.89 -5.71
C SER A 8 -25.25 -13.00 -4.79
N LEU A 9 -25.43 -13.64 -3.63
CA LEU A 9 -24.36 -13.98 -2.70
C LEU A 9 -24.25 -15.51 -2.61
N SER A 10 -23.03 -16.02 -2.42
CA SER A 10 -22.88 -17.42 -2.05
C SER A 10 -23.50 -17.68 -0.68
N ALA A 11 -23.85 -18.94 -0.40
CA ALA A 11 -24.38 -19.34 0.91
C ALA A 11 -23.43 -18.92 2.06
N GLU A 12 -22.12 -19.09 1.85
CA GLU A 12 -21.08 -18.71 2.81
C GLU A 12 -21.00 -17.20 3.02
N GLN A 13 -21.01 -16.40 1.95
CA GLN A 13 -21.00 -14.93 2.05
C GLN A 13 -22.22 -14.40 2.78
N HIS A 14 -23.39 -14.96 2.50
CA HIS A 14 -24.63 -14.59 3.16
C HIS A 14 -24.63 -15.02 4.64
N ALA A 15 -24.12 -16.21 4.97
CA ALA A 15 -23.98 -16.67 6.34
C ALA A 15 -23.03 -15.78 7.15
N PHE A 16 -21.87 -15.44 6.58
CA PHE A 16 -20.92 -14.49 7.18
C PHE A 16 -21.57 -13.13 7.43
N ALA A 17 -22.24 -12.55 6.43
CA ALA A 17 -22.88 -11.24 6.59
C ALA A 17 -23.99 -11.27 7.65
N ARG A 18 -24.73 -12.38 7.78
CA ARG A 18 -25.72 -12.56 8.85
C ARG A 18 -25.09 -12.68 10.24
N ALA A 19 -23.97 -13.37 10.37
CA ALA A 19 -23.25 -13.45 11.65
C ALA A 19 -22.82 -12.06 12.13
N GLN A 20 -22.25 -11.25 11.24
CA GLN A 20 -21.83 -9.88 11.55
C GLN A 20 -22.99 -8.97 12.01
N VAL A 21 -24.19 -9.19 11.48
CA VAL A 21 -25.41 -8.48 11.93
C VAL A 21 -25.89 -9.00 13.27
N LYS A 22 -25.90 -10.33 13.46
CA LYS A 22 -26.32 -10.98 14.71
C LYS A 22 -25.43 -10.56 15.88
N ASP A 23 -24.14 -10.38 15.63
CA ASP A 23 -23.16 -9.96 16.62
C ASP A 23 -23.18 -8.44 16.87
N GLY A 24 -24.09 -7.71 16.23
CA GLY A 24 -24.29 -6.27 16.43
C GLY A 24 -23.22 -5.38 15.77
N SER A 25 -22.28 -5.96 15.03
CA SER A 25 -21.22 -5.21 14.35
C SER A 25 -21.77 -4.36 13.19
N PHE A 26 -22.85 -4.81 12.55
CA PHE A 26 -23.49 -4.09 11.46
C PHE A 26 -25.01 -4.08 11.59
N PRO A 27 -25.69 -2.99 11.16
CA PRO A 27 -27.14 -2.87 11.27
C PRO A 27 -27.91 -3.72 10.24
N SER A 28 -27.25 -4.17 9.17
CA SER A 28 -27.87 -5.00 8.14
C SER A 28 -26.83 -5.69 7.24
N VAL A 29 -27.26 -6.71 6.49
CA VAL A 29 -26.43 -7.37 5.47
C VAL A 29 -25.97 -6.39 4.39
N SER A 30 -26.82 -5.42 4.02
CA SER A 30 -26.45 -4.39 3.03
C SER A 30 -25.32 -3.51 3.56
N ALA A 31 -25.32 -3.16 4.84
CA ALA A 31 -24.23 -2.40 5.45
C ALA A 31 -22.90 -3.17 5.46
N VAL A 32 -22.93 -4.48 5.70
CA VAL A 32 -21.74 -5.36 5.60
C VAL A 32 -21.17 -5.32 4.18
N VAL A 33 -22.02 -5.50 3.16
CA VAL A 33 -21.59 -5.50 1.75
C VAL A 33 -21.05 -4.13 1.34
N GLN A 34 -21.71 -3.03 1.72
CA GLN A 34 -21.24 -1.68 1.44
C GLN A 34 -19.87 -1.42 2.06
N HIS A 35 -19.66 -1.83 3.32
CA HIS A 35 -18.37 -1.71 3.96
C HIS A 35 -17.30 -2.57 3.28
N GLY A 36 -17.63 -3.80 2.88
CA GLY A 36 -16.73 -4.67 2.12
C GLY A 36 -16.31 -4.06 0.78
N LEU A 37 -17.24 -3.42 0.06
CA LEU A 37 -16.94 -2.71 -1.18
C LEU A 37 -16.02 -1.51 -0.95
N GLU A 38 -16.22 -0.77 0.14
CA GLU A 38 -15.37 0.36 0.49
C GLU A 38 -13.95 -0.10 0.84
N LEU A 39 -13.80 -1.19 1.60
CA LEU A 39 -12.49 -1.80 1.87
C LEU A 39 -11.80 -2.24 0.58
N LEU A 40 -12.53 -2.87 -0.35
CA LEU A 40 -11.99 -3.26 -1.65
C LEU A 40 -11.55 -2.03 -2.46
N ARG A 41 -12.35 -0.96 -2.46
CA ARG A 41 -12.02 0.31 -3.13
C ARG A 41 -10.72 0.88 -2.59
N GLN A 42 -10.62 1.06 -1.27
CA GLN A 42 -9.44 1.59 -0.60
C GLN A 42 -8.18 0.77 -0.92
N LYS A 43 -8.27 -0.56 -0.80
CA LYS A 43 -7.19 -1.46 -1.16
C LYS A 43 -6.77 -1.30 -2.62
N SER A 44 -7.73 -1.28 -3.54
CA SER A 44 -7.45 -1.17 -4.97
C SER A 44 -6.81 0.17 -5.36
N GLU A 45 -7.18 1.25 -4.68
CA GLU A 45 -6.64 2.59 -4.89
C GLU A 45 -5.24 2.70 -4.31
N GLY A 46 -5.01 2.16 -3.10
CA GLY A 46 -3.69 2.07 -2.48
C GLY A 46 -2.71 1.29 -3.36
N GLU A 47 -3.09 0.07 -3.80
CA GLU A 47 -2.25 -0.74 -4.69
C GLU A 47 -1.93 -0.02 -6.02
N ARG A 48 -2.89 0.73 -6.58
CA ARG A 48 -2.66 1.52 -7.80
C ARG A 48 -1.70 2.67 -7.56
N ALA A 49 -1.85 3.40 -6.44
CA ALA A 49 -0.98 4.50 -6.07
C ALA A 49 0.46 4.02 -5.80
N GLU A 50 0.62 2.93 -5.05
CA GLU A 50 1.93 2.32 -4.77
C GLU A 50 2.62 1.86 -6.06
N ARG A 51 1.89 1.15 -6.94
CA ARG A 51 2.44 0.73 -8.24
C ARG A 51 2.86 1.92 -9.10
N ALA A 52 2.06 2.99 -9.12
CA ALA A 52 2.40 4.21 -9.86
C ALA A 52 3.65 4.89 -9.29
N ALA A 53 3.76 5.00 -7.96
CA ALA A 53 4.92 5.58 -7.29
C ALA A 53 6.20 4.75 -7.54
N LEU A 54 6.11 3.42 -7.44
CA LEU A 54 7.23 2.54 -7.74
C LEU A 54 7.66 2.67 -9.20
N LYS A 55 6.70 2.68 -10.14
CA LYS A 55 6.99 2.86 -11.57
C LYS A 55 7.72 4.18 -11.82
N ALA A 56 7.22 5.29 -11.26
CA ALA A 56 7.86 6.60 -11.39
C ALA A 56 9.29 6.59 -10.83
N LEU A 57 9.51 5.97 -9.65
CA LEU A 57 10.84 5.85 -9.06
C LEU A 57 11.80 5.06 -9.96
N LEU A 58 11.35 3.95 -10.55
CA LEU A 58 12.15 3.14 -11.45
C LEU A 58 12.45 3.88 -12.77
N GLU A 59 11.48 4.62 -13.32
CA GLU A 59 11.66 5.45 -14.50
C GLU A 59 12.69 6.57 -14.25
N GLU A 60 12.59 7.28 -13.12
CA GLU A 60 13.58 8.27 -12.73
C GLU A 60 14.96 7.64 -12.52
N ARG A 61 15.03 6.48 -11.86
CA ARG A 61 16.30 5.78 -11.64
C ARG A 61 16.95 5.35 -12.96
N ALA A 62 16.14 4.94 -13.94
CA ALA A 62 16.60 4.48 -15.25
C ALA A 62 17.18 5.61 -16.13
N LYS A 63 16.81 6.88 -15.88
CA LYS A 63 17.40 8.04 -16.56
C LYS A 63 18.87 8.27 -16.18
N GLY A 64 19.28 7.83 -15.00
CA GLY A 64 20.65 7.97 -14.51
C GLY A 64 21.56 6.82 -14.96
N ALA A 65 22.87 7.08 -15.03
CA ALA A 65 23.84 6.04 -15.34
C ALA A 65 23.80 4.88 -14.33
N PHE A 66 23.95 3.66 -14.83
CA PHE A 66 24.24 2.51 -13.97
C PHE A 66 25.71 2.56 -13.56
N VAL A 67 25.97 2.28 -12.29
CA VAL A 67 27.33 2.20 -11.74
C VAL A 67 27.61 0.76 -11.33
N GLY A 68 28.84 0.32 -11.58
CA GLY A 68 29.29 -1.00 -11.13
C GLY A 68 29.31 -1.10 -9.61
N ALA A 69 29.10 -2.31 -9.09
CA ALA A 69 29.02 -2.55 -7.65
C ALA A 69 30.29 -2.11 -6.88
N ALA A 70 31.49 -2.29 -7.47
CA ALA A 70 32.75 -1.86 -6.87
C ALA A 70 32.83 -0.32 -6.72
N THR A 71 32.45 0.40 -7.78
CA THR A 71 32.38 1.86 -7.77
C THR A 71 31.36 2.36 -6.73
N MET A 72 30.21 1.71 -6.63
CA MET A 72 29.19 2.08 -5.64
C MET A 72 29.68 1.88 -4.20
N ARG A 73 30.36 0.75 -3.90
CA ARG A 73 30.95 0.48 -2.58
C ARG A 73 31.97 1.55 -2.18
N SER A 74 32.90 1.86 -3.07
CA SER A 74 33.91 2.90 -2.82
C SER A 74 33.29 4.29 -2.53
N ARG A 75 32.21 4.64 -3.25
CA ARG A 75 31.46 5.89 -2.99
C ARG A 75 30.79 5.90 -1.62
N LEU A 76 30.17 4.78 -1.23
CA LEU A 76 29.54 4.62 0.08
C LEU A 76 30.56 4.72 1.22
N ASP A 77 31.68 4.01 1.12
CA ASP A 77 32.74 4.03 2.14
C ASP A 77 33.29 5.45 2.33
N SER A 78 33.48 6.17 1.22
CA SER A 78 33.93 7.57 1.24
C SER A 78 32.91 8.49 1.91
N PHE A 79 31.62 8.32 1.60
CA PHE A 79 30.53 9.09 2.21
C PHE A 79 30.42 8.84 3.72
N THR A 80 30.44 7.58 4.15
CA THR A 80 30.39 7.22 5.58
C THR A 80 31.61 7.73 6.34
N ALA A 81 32.81 7.64 5.74
CA ALA A 81 34.03 8.18 6.35
C ALA A 81 33.97 9.71 6.49
N ALA A 82 33.43 10.41 5.49
CA ALA A 82 33.22 11.87 5.55
C ALA A 82 32.20 12.24 6.63
N ARG A 83 31.07 11.51 6.71
CA ARG A 83 30.04 11.75 7.73
C ARG A 83 30.59 11.57 9.15
N ARG A 84 31.34 10.50 9.41
CA ARG A 84 31.98 10.25 10.71
C ARG A 84 33.00 11.30 11.12
N ARG A 85 33.66 11.96 10.15
CA ARG A 85 34.54 13.10 10.46
C ARG A 85 33.72 14.33 10.85
N ALA A 86 32.71 14.67 10.05
CA ALA A 86 31.83 15.79 10.34
C ALA A 86 31.11 15.68 11.70
N ASP A 87 30.66 14.48 12.07
CA ASP A 87 30.02 14.25 13.37
C ASP A 87 31.02 14.32 14.55
N ARG A 88 32.32 14.06 14.31
CA ARG A 88 33.40 14.19 15.33
C ARG A 88 33.93 15.61 15.47
N ASP A 89 33.91 16.39 14.39
CA ASP A 89 34.34 17.79 14.38
C ASP A 89 33.24 18.73 14.94
N ALA A 90 32.04 18.20 15.21
CA ALA A 90 30.89 18.90 15.78
C ALA A 90 30.71 18.70 17.30
N ASP A 91 31.52 17.82 17.91
CA ASP A 91 31.66 17.59 19.36
C ASP A 91 32.90 18.33 19.89
#